data_AF-W6YPK8-F1
#
_entry.id   AF-W6YPK8-F1
#
_cell.length_a   1.000
_cell.length_b   1.000
_cell.length_c   1.000
_cell.angle_alpha   90.00
_cell.angle_beta   90.00
_cell.angle_gamma   90.00
#
_symmetry.space_group_name_H-M   'P 1'
#
loop_
_entity.id
_entity.type
_entity.pdbx_description
1 polymer ?
#
loop_
_entity_poly.entity_id
_entity_poly.type
_entity_poly.pdbx_seq_one_letter_code
_entity_poly.pdbx_strand_id
1 'polypeptide(L)'
;MRLLRLDPSKRRWILERFSGGETPVYAILSHTWGRSDDEVQFEDIQGGQKEYDDTSKLGYEKLRFCQERVVRDGLTYFWIDTCCINKSSSSELQHSLASMFYWYQNSTRCYVYLSDVSVHESTEVSDMKWKEAFLKSRWFKRSWTLQELIAPTSISFFSREKTFLGNKKELVSTISAVTQIPIRALQGLELLYFTVEERFSWIKSRSATIPEDVAYSLMGIFDVQLPMLYADGDYDRRKNAALKTLQKAITERNDNDKESQSVIRVGGASWSDLMKLSENDLQELDSDLQEYQKWLLEELPNQINKLTVWTPLLGELSEAAGVKMKALLEKYGVVYEDLSHLQPNIRPYEQAWACFSDEQLPVQTRVQALVENRWFFTRKNENVFTCITAARTLEDLMIWRKVWDK
;
A
#
# COMPACT_ATOMS: atom_id res chain seq x y z
N MET A 1 10.95 14.08 -0.44
CA MET A 1 9.53 14.43 -0.64
C MET A 1 9.27 15.81 -0.01
N ARG A 2 8.27 16.56 -0.48
CA ARG A 2 7.82 17.79 0.20
C ARG A 2 6.41 17.61 0.72
N LEU A 3 6.13 18.09 1.93
CA LEU A 3 4.81 18.01 2.55
C LEU A 3 4.33 19.41 2.91
N LEU A 4 3.01 19.60 2.86
CA LEU A 4 2.32 20.82 3.19
C LEU A 4 1.72 20.71 4.59
N ARG A 5 1.76 21.80 5.34
CA ARG A 5 0.99 21.99 6.59
C ARG A 5 0.55 23.45 6.72
N LEU A 6 -0.44 23.70 7.56
CA LEU A 6 -0.79 25.05 7.98
C LEU A 6 -0.02 25.43 9.26
N ASP A 7 0.55 26.64 9.29
CA ASP A 7 1.00 27.28 10.53
C ASP A 7 -0.24 27.78 11.31
N PRO A 8 -0.54 27.23 12.49
CA PRO A 8 -1.73 27.62 13.24
C PRO A 8 -1.64 29.06 13.77
N SER A 9 -0.43 29.56 14.03
CA SER A 9 -0.23 30.91 14.59
C SER A 9 -0.32 31.98 13.52
N LYS A 10 0.27 31.71 12.35
CA LYS A 10 0.32 32.68 11.24
C LYS A 10 -0.81 32.49 10.22
N ARG A 11 -1.57 31.40 10.31
CA ARG A 11 -2.56 30.95 9.31
C ARG A 11 -1.99 30.95 7.89
N ARG A 12 -0.76 30.46 7.73
CA ARG A 12 -0.03 30.41 6.46
C ARG A 12 0.35 29.00 6.06
N TRP A 13 0.32 28.73 4.77
CA TRP A 13 0.77 27.47 4.21
C TRP A 13 2.28 27.36 4.26
N ILE A 14 2.79 26.26 4.83
CA ILE A 14 4.23 25.98 4.92
C ILE A 14 4.52 24.67 4.20
N LEU A 15 5.43 24.75 3.23
CA LEU A 15 5.93 23.60 2.50
C LEU A 15 7.31 23.21 3.04
N GLU A 16 7.45 21.98 3.51
CA GLU A 16 8.68 21.47 4.13
C GLU A 16 9.23 20.31 3.30
N ARG A 17 10.55 20.21 3.21
CA ARG A 17 11.25 19.15 2.45
C ARG A 17 11.84 18.13 3.42
N PHE A 18 11.58 16.86 3.13
CA PHE A 18 12.04 15.70 3.89
C PHE A 18 12.87 14.75 3.02
N SER A 19 13.91 14.16 3.61
CA SER A 19 14.78 13.15 3.00
C SER A 19 14.44 11.74 3.52
N GLY A 20 14.73 10.70 2.73
CA GLY A 20 14.33 9.31 3.03
C GLY A 20 14.88 8.82 4.37
N GLY A 21 14.01 8.72 5.37
CA GLY A 21 14.32 8.39 6.77
C GLY A 21 13.66 9.33 7.78
N GLU A 22 13.31 10.55 7.36
CA GLU A 22 12.76 11.61 8.23
C GLU A 22 11.34 12.04 7.82
N THR A 23 10.71 11.35 6.88
CA THR A 23 9.36 11.71 6.43
C THR A 23 8.35 11.47 7.57
N PRO A 24 7.68 12.51 8.08
CA PRO A 24 6.67 12.35 9.13
C PRO A 24 5.45 11.60 8.58
N VAL A 25 4.58 11.12 9.47
CA VAL A 25 3.26 10.60 9.05
C VAL A 25 2.45 11.69 8.34
N TYR A 26 1.78 11.32 7.26
CA TYR A 26 1.10 12.28 6.39
C TYR A 26 -0.15 11.69 5.74
N ALA A 27 -1.07 12.58 5.38
CA ALA A 27 -2.13 12.25 4.44
C ALA A 27 -1.74 12.61 3.00
N ILE A 28 -2.44 12.04 2.03
CA ILE A 28 -2.24 12.35 0.61
C ILE A 28 -3.58 12.67 -0.03
N LEU A 29 -3.61 13.70 -0.88
CA LEU A 29 -4.81 14.07 -1.63
C LEU A 29 -4.72 13.50 -3.05
N SER A 30 -5.69 12.67 -3.39
CA SER A 30 -5.96 12.25 -4.77
C SER A 30 -7.15 13.04 -5.31
N HIS A 31 -7.01 13.60 -6.52
CA HIS A 31 -8.04 14.42 -7.11
C HIS A 31 -7.86 14.56 -8.62
N THR A 32 -8.88 15.05 -9.33
CA THR A 32 -8.76 15.44 -10.73
C THR A 32 -8.44 16.92 -10.85
N TRP A 33 -7.43 17.28 -11.64
CA TRP A 33 -7.09 18.68 -11.89
C TRP A 33 -8.24 19.37 -12.64
N GLY A 34 -8.52 20.61 -12.24
CA GLY A 34 -9.36 21.57 -12.95
C GLY A 34 -8.55 22.29 -14.04
N ARG A 35 -8.86 23.56 -14.28
CA ARG A 35 -8.06 24.38 -15.20
C ARG A 35 -6.73 24.73 -14.54
N SER A 36 -5.66 24.81 -15.35
CA SER A 36 -4.30 25.07 -14.83
C SER A 36 -4.22 26.33 -13.96
N ASP A 37 -4.93 27.39 -14.34
CA ASP A 37 -4.92 28.68 -13.64
C ASP A 37 -5.69 28.63 -12.31
N ASP A 38 -6.59 27.65 -12.16
CA ASP A 38 -7.36 27.42 -10.94
C ASP A 38 -6.59 26.58 -9.92
N GLU A 39 -5.55 25.84 -10.33
CA GLU A 39 -4.77 24.99 -9.44
C GLU A 39 -3.69 25.76 -8.70
N VAL A 40 -3.53 25.44 -7.41
CA VAL A 40 -2.40 25.92 -6.61
C VAL A 40 -1.17 25.10 -6.99
N GLN A 41 -0.17 25.78 -7.54
CA GLN A 41 1.10 25.20 -7.95
C GLN A 41 2.16 25.38 -6.86
N PHE A 42 3.32 24.75 -7.06
CA PHE A 42 4.45 24.86 -6.14
C PHE A 42 4.90 26.31 -5.94
N GLU A 43 4.94 27.09 -7.01
CA GLU A 43 5.42 28.47 -7.03
C GLU A 43 4.55 29.39 -6.19
N ASP A 44 3.26 29.08 -6.07
CA ASP A 44 2.33 29.84 -5.24
C ASP A 44 2.65 29.70 -3.75
N ILE A 45 3.07 28.52 -3.31
CA ILE A 45 3.20 28.16 -1.88
C ILE A 45 4.64 28.25 -1.36
N GLN A 46 5.65 28.04 -2.21
CA GLN A 46 7.06 27.91 -1.78
C GLN A 46 7.58 29.11 -0.97
N GLY A 47 7.04 30.32 -1.18
CA GLY A 47 7.44 31.53 -0.47
C GLY A 47 6.90 31.65 0.96
N GLY A 48 5.99 30.76 1.39
CA GLY A 48 5.40 30.77 2.73
C GLY A 48 4.61 32.03 3.07
N GLN A 49 4.18 32.80 2.05
CA GLN A 49 3.44 34.06 2.23
C GLN A 49 1.92 33.88 2.07
N LYS A 50 1.47 32.73 1.55
CA LYS A 50 0.06 32.49 1.25
C LYS A 50 -0.73 32.10 2.49
N GLU A 51 -1.82 32.83 2.71
CA GLU A 51 -2.68 32.68 3.87
C GLU A 51 -3.75 31.60 3.62
N TYR A 52 -4.29 31.05 4.71
CA TYR A 52 -5.36 30.05 4.68
C TYR A 52 -6.61 30.54 3.93
N ASP A 53 -6.94 31.82 4.09
CA ASP A 53 -8.13 32.46 3.53
C ASP A 53 -7.92 32.98 2.08
N ASP A 54 -6.79 32.65 1.42
CA ASP A 54 -6.55 33.05 0.02
C ASP A 54 -7.60 32.41 -0.92
N THR A 55 -8.27 33.26 -1.70
CA THR A 55 -9.31 32.90 -2.67
C THR A 55 -8.92 33.23 -4.11
N SER A 56 -7.66 33.60 -4.36
CA SER A 56 -7.14 33.97 -5.70
C SER A 56 -7.20 32.81 -6.70
N LYS A 57 -7.21 31.57 -6.23
CA LYS A 57 -7.36 30.36 -7.04
C LYS A 57 -8.35 29.40 -6.40
N LEU A 58 -9.18 28.73 -7.21
CA LEU A 58 -10.16 27.76 -6.72
C LEU A 58 -9.49 26.56 -6.02
N GLY A 59 -8.26 26.22 -6.39
CA GLY A 59 -7.47 25.13 -5.82
C GLY A 59 -7.19 25.29 -4.33
N TYR A 60 -7.25 26.51 -3.77
CA TYR A 60 -7.11 26.71 -2.32
C TYR A 60 -8.24 26.02 -1.53
N GLU A 61 -9.42 25.80 -2.12
CA GLU A 61 -10.48 25.01 -1.47
C GLU A 61 -10.04 23.57 -1.19
N LYS A 62 -9.21 22.99 -2.06
CA LYS A 62 -8.67 21.63 -1.86
C LYS A 62 -7.65 21.60 -0.73
N LEU A 63 -6.82 22.64 -0.62
CA LEU A 63 -5.86 22.79 0.49
C LEU A 63 -6.61 22.92 1.82
N ARG A 64 -7.64 23.78 1.88
CA ARG A 64 -8.50 23.93 3.06
C ARG A 64 -9.19 22.62 3.42
N PHE A 65 -9.82 21.97 2.45
CA PHE A 65 -10.42 20.65 2.63
C PHE A 65 -9.43 19.63 3.21
N CYS A 66 -8.24 19.52 2.63
CA CYS A 66 -7.23 18.57 3.10
C CYS A 66 -6.75 18.92 4.52
N GLN A 67 -6.54 20.21 4.81
CA GLN A 67 -6.16 20.71 6.12
C GLN A 67 -7.21 20.39 7.20
N GLU A 68 -8.49 20.59 6.90
CA GLU A 68 -9.60 20.21 7.80
C GLU A 68 -9.61 18.70 8.08
N ARG A 69 -9.29 17.88 7.07
CA ARG A 69 -9.29 16.42 7.20
C ARG A 69 -8.10 15.90 8.00
N VAL A 70 -6.89 16.39 7.73
CA VAL A 70 -5.72 15.98 8.52
C VAL A 70 -5.87 16.33 9.99
N VAL A 71 -6.42 17.51 10.32
CA VAL A 71 -6.65 17.90 11.72
C VAL A 71 -7.63 16.95 12.41
N ARG A 72 -8.73 16.57 11.74
CA ARG A 72 -9.70 15.60 12.28
C ARG A 72 -9.10 14.22 12.49
N ASP A 73 -8.16 13.82 11.64
CA ASP A 73 -7.48 12.52 11.72
C ASP A 73 -6.22 12.56 12.60
N GLY A 74 -5.94 13.67 13.28
CA GLY A 74 -4.76 13.82 14.17
C GLY A 74 -3.43 13.93 13.42
N LEU A 75 -3.47 14.28 12.14
CA LEU A 75 -2.31 14.44 11.27
C LEU A 75 -1.96 15.93 11.10
N THR A 76 -0.68 16.21 10.89
CA THR A 76 -0.19 17.59 10.66
C THR A 76 0.13 17.85 9.19
N TYR A 77 0.68 16.85 8.52
CA TYR A 77 1.21 16.99 7.16
C TYR A 77 0.31 16.31 6.14
N PHE A 78 0.25 16.91 4.95
CA PHE A 78 -0.34 16.29 3.79
C PHE A 78 0.43 16.57 2.51
N TRP A 79 0.17 15.75 1.49
CA TRP A 79 0.77 15.89 0.18
C TRP A 79 -0.29 16.12 -0.91
N ILE A 80 0.01 17.02 -1.84
CA ILE A 80 -0.77 17.28 -3.05
C ILE A 80 0.22 17.44 -4.21
N ASP A 81 0.05 16.68 -5.28
CA ASP A 81 0.92 16.66 -6.45
C ASP A 81 1.11 18.04 -7.11
N THR A 82 0.07 18.88 -7.12
CA THR A 82 0.12 20.20 -7.76
C THR A 82 1.09 21.16 -7.09
N CYS A 83 1.15 21.19 -5.76
CA CYS A 83 1.97 22.15 -5.01
C CYS A 83 3.16 21.54 -4.26
N CYS A 84 3.20 20.22 -4.10
CA CYS A 84 4.31 19.53 -3.44
C CYS A 84 5.40 19.06 -4.42
N ILE A 85 5.18 19.17 -5.73
CA ILE A 85 6.17 18.87 -6.77
C ILE A 85 6.54 20.17 -7.51
N ASN A 86 7.82 20.43 -7.69
CA ASN A 86 8.31 21.51 -8.54
C ASN A 86 8.38 20.96 -9.95
N LYS A 87 7.33 21.22 -10.72
CA LYS A 87 7.21 20.71 -12.08
C LYS A 87 8.17 21.40 -13.06
N SER A 88 8.71 22.57 -12.70
CA SER A 88 9.74 23.27 -13.49
C SER A 88 11.13 22.63 -13.35
N SER A 89 11.36 21.80 -12.32
CA SER A 89 12.58 21.01 -12.19
C SER A 89 12.36 19.62 -12.80
N SER A 90 12.94 19.36 -13.97
CA SER A 90 12.80 18.07 -14.67
C SER A 90 13.29 16.88 -13.82
N SER A 91 14.40 17.06 -13.10
CA SER A 91 14.95 16.03 -12.21
C SER A 91 14.02 15.74 -11.03
N GLU A 92 13.43 16.78 -10.41
CA GLU A 92 12.47 16.58 -9.34
C GLU A 92 11.15 16.00 -9.84
N LEU A 93 10.66 16.43 -11.00
CA LEU A 93 9.46 15.87 -11.62
C LEU A 93 9.65 14.38 -11.89
N GLN A 94 10.76 13.99 -12.52
CA GLN A 94 11.05 12.59 -12.80
C GLN A 94 11.16 11.76 -11.52
N HIS A 95 11.90 12.25 -10.51
CA HIS A 95 12.00 11.59 -9.22
C HIS A 95 10.63 11.44 -8.54
N SER A 96 9.79 12.48 -8.61
CA SER A 96 8.49 12.51 -7.98
C SER A 96 7.53 11.52 -8.63
N LEU A 97 7.42 11.54 -9.96
CA LEU A 97 6.59 10.60 -10.70
C LEU A 97 7.02 9.15 -10.47
N ALA A 98 8.34 8.89 -10.35
CA ALA A 98 8.88 7.55 -10.05
C ALA A 98 8.58 7.12 -8.60
N SER A 99 8.43 8.07 -7.69
CA SER A 99 8.18 7.82 -6.27
C SER A 99 6.70 7.85 -5.89
N MET A 100 5.80 8.35 -6.75
CA MET A 100 4.40 8.60 -6.41
C MET A 100 3.68 7.35 -5.90
N PHE A 101 3.87 6.19 -6.55
CA PHE A 101 3.28 4.94 -6.08
C PHE A 101 3.63 4.66 -4.61
N TYR A 102 4.92 4.79 -4.26
CA TYR A 102 5.41 4.62 -2.90
C TYR A 102 4.92 5.69 -1.93
N TRP A 103 4.74 6.94 -2.39
CA TRP A 103 4.16 8.00 -1.57
C TRP A 103 2.68 7.74 -1.26
N TYR A 104 1.92 7.23 -2.24
CA TYR A 104 0.55 6.79 -2.00
C TYR A 104 0.50 5.58 -1.07
N GLN A 105 1.36 4.59 -1.28
CA GLN A 105 1.44 3.38 -0.46
C GLN A 105 1.77 3.68 1.01
N ASN A 106 2.70 4.59 1.26
CA ASN A 106 3.17 4.95 2.60
C ASN A 106 2.35 6.05 3.28
N SER A 107 1.32 6.59 2.61
CA SER A 107 0.43 7.56 3.23
C SER A 107 -0.42 6.90 4.33
N THR A 108 -0.63 7.62 5.44
CA THR A 108 -1.50 7.13 6.53
C THR A 108 -2.97 7.21 6.13
N ARG A 109 -3.34 8.24 5.36
CA ARG A 109 -4.68 8.47 4.83
C ARG A 109 -4.58 8.97 3.40
N CYS A 110 -5.36 8.40 2.49
CA CYS A 110 -5.61 8.95 1.17
C CYS A 110 -7.03 9.54 1.12
N TYR A 111 -7.12 10.85 0.90
CA TYR A 111 -8.39 11.53 0.69
C TYR A 111 -8.61 11.67 -0.82
N VAL A 112 -9.71 11.11 -1.31
CA VAL A 112 -10.14 11.28 -2.70
C VAL A 112 -11.20 12.36 -2.75
N TYR A 113 -10.88 13.51 -3.34
CA TYR A 113 -11.81 14.63 -3.49
C TYR A 113 -12.42 14.67 -4.90
N LEU A 114 -13.72 14.40 -4.98
CA LEU A 114 -14.47 14.27 -6.23
C LEU A 114 -15.24 15.55 -6.54
N SER A 115 -14.58 16.48 -7.24
CA SER A 115 -15.17 17.77 -7.64
C SER A 115 -16.41 17.67 -8.55
N ASP A 116 -16.65 16.51 -9.17
CA ASP A 116 -17.76 16.24 -10.10
C ASP A 116 -18.87 15.37 -9.49
N VAL A 117 -18.81 15.10 -8.18
CA VAL A 117 -19.84 14.38 -7.43
C VAL A 117 -20.48 15.33 -6.43
N SER A 118 -21.76 15.61 -6.63
CA SER A 118 -22.58 16.47 -5.76
C SER A 118 -23.57 15.65 -4.96
N VAL A 119 -23.79 16.02 -3.70
CA VAL A 119 -24.86 15.43 -2.86
C VAL A 119 -26.18 16.23 -2.92
N HIS A 120 -26.22 17.39 -3.60
CA HIS A 120 -27.37 18.32 -3.57
C HIS A 120 -28.13 18.48 -4.90
N GLU A 121 -27.55 18.12 -6.06
CA GLU A 121 -28.09 18.48 -7.39
C GLU A 121 -29.15 17.52 -7.96
N SER A 122 -30.09 16.99 -7.15
CA SER A 122 -31.14 16.13 -7.72
C SER A 122 -32.53 16.34 -7.13
N THR A 123 -33.54 16.31 -8.02
CA THR A 123 -34.95 16.64 -7.77
C THR A 123 -35.83 15.47 -7.28
N GLU A 124 -35.26 14.39 -6.72
CA GLU A 124 -36.09 13.27 -6.18
C GLU A 124 -35.53 12.69 -4.86
N VAL A 125 -36.35 11.89 -4.18
CA VAL A 125 -36.41 11.71 -2.72
C VAL A 125 -35.67 10.45 -2.22
N SER A 126 -34.42 10.16 -2.62
CA SER A 126 -33.69 8.99 -2.06
C SER A 126 -32.23 9.23 -1.66
N ASP A 127 -31.83 8.62 -0.54
CA ASP A 127 -30.56 8.80 0.21
C ASP A 127 -29.28 8.27 -0.47
N MET A 128 -29.34 7.83 -1.74
CA MET A 128 -28.25 7.06 -2.38
C MET A 128 -27.85 7.58 -3.77
N LYS A 129 -28.19 8.82 -4.11
CA LYS A 129 -28.04 9.34 -5.50
C LYS A 129 -26.65 9.79 -5.91
N TRP A 130 -25.81 10.20 -4.97
CA TRP A 130 -24.41 10.51 -5.25
C TRP A 130 -23.67 9.30 -5.85
N LYS A 131 -24.18 8.07 -5.66
CA LYS A 131 -23.60 6.84 -6.23
C LYS A 131 -23.59 6.85 -7.75
N GLU A 132 -24.60 7.41 -8.42
CA GLU A 132 -24.59 7.47 -9.88
C GLU A 132 -23.53 8.44 -10.39
N ALA A 133 -23.44 9.63 -9.78
CA ALA A 133 -22.39 10.60 -10.09
C ALA A 133 -20.99 10.03 -9.75
N PHE A 134 -20.87 9.29 -8.65
CA PHE A 134 -19.64 8.59 -8.27
C PHE A 134 -19.21 7.58 -9.34
N LEU A 135 -20.12 6.72 -9.81
CA LEU A 135 -19.84 5.76 -10.90
C LEU A 135 -19.42 6.45 -12.20
N LYS A 136 -19.91 7.66 -12.44
CA LYS A 136 -19.59 8.47 -13.64
C LYS A 136 -18.41 9.42 -13.43
N SER A 137 -17.81 9.46 -12.23
CA SER A 137 -16.77 10.43 -11.93
C SER A 137 -15.57 10.26 -12.85
N ARG A 138 -15.05 11.39 -13.33
CA ARG A 138 -13.83 11.48 -14.14
C ARG A 138 -12.63 10.90 -13.42
N TRP A 139 -12.65 10.83 -12.09
CA TRP A 139 -11.58 10.25 -11.29
C TRP A 139 -11.30 8.80 -11.69
N PHE A 140 -12.33 8.00 -11.98
CA PHE A 140 -12.16 6.60 -12.44
C PHE A 140 -11.65 6.47 -13.88
N LYS A 141 -11.59 7.57 -14.64
CA LYS A 141 -11.15 7.61 -16.04
C LYS A 141 -9.73 8.12 -16.21
N ARG A 142 -9.08 8.61 -15.17
CA ARG A 142 -7.69 9.11 -15.23
C ARG A 142 -6.70 7.95 -15.07
N SER A 143 -5.61 7.96 -15.82
CA SER A 143 -4.57 6.92 -15.74
C SER A 143 -3.88 6.92 -14.37
N TRP A 144 -3.37 8.06 -13.93
CA TRP A 144 -2.65 8.23 -12.67
C TRP A 144 -3.47 7.82 -11.44
N THR A 145 -4.78 8.06 -11.41
CA THR A 145 -5.62 7.68 -10.26
C THR A 145 -5.75 6.16 -10.08
N LEU A 146 -5.23 5.34 -11.02
CA LEU A 146 -5.12 3.90 -10.84
C LEU A 146 -4.16 3.55 -9.70
N GLN A 147 -2.93 4.09 -9.70
CA GLN A 147 -1.99 3.86 -8.61
C GLN A 147 -2.50 4.51 -7.30
N GLU A 148 -3.21 5.62 -7.39
CA GLU A 148 -3.80 6.31 -6.22
C GLU A 148 -4.94 5.51 -5.58
N LEU A 149 -5.56 4.59 -6.33
CA LEU A 149 -6.57 3.64 -5.85
C LEU A 149 -5.93 2.37 -5.26
N ILE A 150 -4.91 1.86 -5.94
CA ILE A 150 -4.31 0.56 -5.64
C ILE A 150 -3.29 0.66 -4.49
N ALA A 151 -2.41 1.66 -4.53
CA ALA A 151 -1.27 1.73 -3.61
C ALA A 151 -1.66 1.98 -2.13
N PRO A 152 -2.56 2.94 -1.81
CA PRO A 152 -2.88 3.22 -0.41
C PRO A 152 -3.70 2.12 0.25
N THR A 153 -3.40 1.84 1.52
CA THR A 153 -4.16 0.90 2.36
C THR A 153 -5.48 1.52 2.86
N SER A 154 -5.52 2.85 3.06
CA SER A 154 -6.68 3.57 3.59
C SER A 154 -7.10 4.71 2.66
N ILE A 155 -8.28 4.60 2.07
CA ILE A 155 -8.86 5.61 1.17
C ILE A 155 -10.26 6.02 1.65
N SER A 156 -10.51 7.32 1.69
CA SER A 156 -11.83 7.92 1.98
C SER A 156 -12.26 8.84 0.84
N PHE A 157 -13.48 8.66 0.34
CA PHE A 157 -14.04 9.43 -0.77
C PHE A 157 -14.90 10.58 -0.26
N PHE A 158 -14.76 11.75 -0.88
CA PHE A 158 -15.47 12.96 -0.52
C PHE A 158 -16.09 13.65 -1.75
N SER A 159 -17.29 14.19 -1.58
CA SER A 159 -17.99 14.96 -2.61
C SER A 159 -17.39 16.37 -2.78
N ARG A 160 -17.86 17.09 -3.80
CA ARG A 160 -17.57 18.51 -4.02
C ARG A 160 -17.92 19.38 -2.80
N GLU A 161 -18.94 19.00 -2.04
CA GLU A 161 -19.38 19.66 -0.81
C GLU A 161 -18.59 19.21 0.42
N LYS A 162 -17.48 18.48 0.23
CA LYS A 162 -16.62 17.93 1.29
C LYS A 162 -17.32 16.89 2.18
N THR A 163 -18.46 16.36 1.75
CA THR A 163 -19.23 15.32 2.44
C THR A 163 -18.57 13.96 2.26
N PHE A 164 -18.48 13.18 3.34
CA PHE A 164 -17.95 11.82 3.28
C PHE A 164 -18.93 10.90 2.54
N LEU A 165 -18.44 10.20 1.52
CA LEU A 165 -19.24 9.30 0.68
C LEU A 165 -19.06 7.83 1.09
N GLY A 166 -17.92 7.49 1.67
CA GLY A 166 -17.56 6.14 2.07
C GLY A 166 -16.06 5.90 1.94
N ASN A 167 -15.58 4.82 2.55
CA ASN A 167 -14.20 4.36 2.42
C ASN A 167 -14.05 3.25 1.37
N LYS A 168 -12.81 2.92 0.98
CA LYS A 168 -12.55 1.87 -0.04
C LYS A 168 -13.15 0.51 0.32
N LYS A 169 -13.23 0.14 1.60
CA LYS A 169 -13.84 -1.13 2.04
C LYS A 169 -15.36 -1.10 1.86
N GLU A 170 -16.01 -0.02 2.30
CA GLU A 170 -17.46 0.17 2.17
C GLU A 170 -17.92 0.22 0.71
N LEU A 171 -17.11 0.80 -0.18
CA LEU A 171 -17.44 1.00 -1.58
C LEU A 171 -16.80 -0.03 -2.51
N VAL A 172 -16.21 -1.11 -1.97
CA VAL A 172 -15.37 -2.04 -2.75
C VAL A 172 -16.12 -2.66 -3.94
N SER A 173 -17.38 -3.06 -3.76
CA SER A 173 -18.20 -3.63 -4.84
C SER A 173 -18.51 -2.60 -5.91
N THR A 174 -18.80 -1.35 -5.52
CA THR A 174 -19.06 -0.23 -6.45
C THR A 174 -17.81 0.12 -7.24
N ILE A 175 -16.65 0.17 -6.57
CA ILE A 175 -15.35 0.46 -7.19
C ILE A 175 -14.96 -0.67 -8.16
N SER A 176 -15.13 -1.93 -7.76
CA SER A 176 -14.85 -3.08 -8.63
C SER A 176 -15.74 -3.06 -9.88
N ALA A 177 -17.04 -2.77 -9.73
CA ALA A 177 -17.96 -2.67 -10.86
C ALA A 177 -17.56 -1.57 -11.87
N VAL A 178 -17.14 -0.38 -11.41
CA VAL A 178 -16.78 0.72 -12.32
C VAL A 178 -15.38 0.57 -12.94
N THR A 179 -14.43 -0.02 -12.20
CA THR A 179 -13.03 -0.13 -12.64
C THR A 179 -12.68 -1.46 -13.28
N GLN A 180 -13.51 -2.49 -13.09
CA GLN A 180 -13.23 -3.89 -13.44
C GLN A 180 -12.00 -4.46 -12.72
N ILE A 181 -11.54 -3.81 -11.65
CA ILE A 181 -10.45 -4.30 -10.81
C ILE A 181 -11.02 -5.34 -9.84
N PRO A 182 -10.39 -6.53 -9.69
CA PRO A 182 -10.84 -7.54 -8.75
C PRO A 182 -10.91 -7.02 -7.32
N ILE A 183 -11.95 -7.40 -6.57
CA ILE A 183 -12.15 -7.03 -5.16
C ILE A 183 -10.91 -7.34 -4.32
N ARG A 184 -10.28 -8.51 -4.54
CA ARG A 184 -9.02 -8.91 -3.88
C ARG A 184 -7.88 -7.91 -4.05
N ALA A 185 -7.75 -7.27 -5.21
CA ALA A 185 -6.74 -6.23 -5.44
C ALA A 185 -7.08 -4.94 -4.66
N LEU A 186 -8.37 -4.56 -4.65
CA LEU A 186 -8.85 -3.38 -3.91
C LEU A 186 -8.71 -3.54 -2.38
N GLN A 187 -8.80 -4.77 -1.88
CA GLN A 187 -8.57 -5.14 -0.48
C GLN A 187 -7.09 -5.23 -0.10
N GLY A 188 -6.16 -5.07 -1.05
CA GLY A 188 -4.72 -5.02 -0.79
C GLY A 188 -3.99 -6.36 -0.90
N LEU A 189 -4.52 -7.34 -1.64
CA LEU A 189 -3.72 -8.50 -2.04
C LEU A 189 -2.50 -8.02 -2.85
N GLU A 190 -1.34 -8.61 -2.59
CA GLU A 190 -0.10 -8.20 -3.25
C GLU A 190 -0.18 -8.31 -4.77
N LEU A 191 0.45 -7.37 -5.47
CA LEU A 191 0.34 -7.25 -6.92
C LEU A 191 0.93 -8.44 -7.70
N LEU A 192 1.82 -9.21 -7.06
CA LEU A 192 2.43 -10.42 -7.63
C LEU A 192 1.42 -11.56 -7.85
N TYR A 193 0.28 -11.54 -7.15
CA TYR A 193 -0.80 -12.53 -7.31
C TYR A 193 -1.68 -12.27 -8.54
N PHE A 194 -1.39 -11.21 -9.31
CA PHE A 194 -2.10 -10.85 -10.52
C PHE A 194 -1.19 -10.97 -11.72
N THR A 195 -1.69 -11.58 -12.79
CA THR A 195 -0.90 -11.72 -14.02
C THR A 195 -0.58 -10.36 -14.61
N VAL A 196 0.42 -10.33 -15.51
CA VAL A 196 0.77 -9.11 -16.23
C VAL A 196 -0.44 -8.59 -17.01
N GLU A 197 -1.19 -9.49 -17.64
CA GLU A 197 -2.40 -9.19 -18.42
C GLU A 197 -3.53 -8.66 -17.55
N GLU A 198 -3.74 -9.25 -16.36
CA GLU A 198 -4.72 -8.75 -15.38
C GLU A 198 -4.39 -7.31 -14.97
N ARG A 199 -3.13 -7.03 -14.58
CA ARG A 199 -2.71 -5.68 -14.18
C ARG A 199 -2.81 -4.68 -15.33
N PHE A 200 -2.45 -5.07 -16.55
CA PHE A 200 -2.68 -4.23 -17.74
C PHE A 200 -4.16 -4.00 -18.03
N SER A 201 -5.06 -4.91 -17.66
CA SER A 201 -6.49 -4.72 -17.88
C SER A 201 -7.06 -3.52 -17.10
N TRP A 202 -6.46 -3.19 -15.95
CA TRP A 202 -6.94 -2.14 -15.05
C TRP A 202 -6.80 -0.72 -15.61
N ILE A 203 -5.98 -0.52 -16.65
CA ILE A 203 -5.81 0.78 -17.33
C ILE A 203 -6.77 0.96 -18.52
N LYS A 204 -7.43 -0.10 -19.02
CA LYS A 204 -8.15 -0.08 -20.30
C LYS A 204 -9.24 0.99 -20.39
N SER A 205 -9.94 1.25 -19.29
CA SER A 205 -11.00 2.26 -19.22
C SER A 205 -10.51 3.65 -18.82
N ARG A 206 -9.20 3.86 -18.77
CA ARG A 206 -8.54 5.08 -18.29
C ARG A 206 -7.72 5.74 -19.40
N SER A 207 -7.59 7.06 -19.33
CA SER A 207 -6.86 7.88 -20.28
C SER A 207 -6.01 8.94 -19.56
N ALA A 208 -5.05 9.48 -20.30
CA ALA A 208 -4.16 10.53 -19.85
C ALA A 208 -4.24 11.74 -20.79
N THR A 209 -3.88 12.92 -20.31
CA THR A 209 -3.75 14.09 -21.19
C THR A 209 -2.46 13.98 -22.00
N ILE A 210 -1.38 13.55 -21.36
CA ILE A 210 -0.10 13.27 -21.99
C ILE A 210 -0.06 11.78 -22.35
N PRO A 211 0.15 11.39 -23.61
CA PRO A 211 0.00 10.00 -24.04
C PRO A 211 0.90 9.01 -23.30
N GLU A 212 2.13 9.40 -22.97
CA GLU A 212 3.11 8.55 -22.29
C GLU A 212 2.72 8.24 -20.84
N ASP A 213 1.93 9.11 -20.19
CA ASP A 213 1.48 8.92 -18.81
C ASP A 213 0.57 7.70 -18.63
N VAL A 214 -0.01 7.16 -19.72
CA VAL A 214 -0.72 5.87 -19.67
C VAL A 214 0.25 4.76 -19.25
N ALA A 215 1.49 4.79 -19.74
CA ALA A 215 2.52 3.84 -19.34
C ALA A 215 3.17 4.22 -18.00
N TYR A 216 3.47 5.50 -17.78
CA TYR A 216 4.16 5.93 -16.55
C TYR A 216 3.31 5.72 -15.29
N SER A 217 1.99 5.86 -15.38
CA SER A 217 1.07 5.54 -14.27
C SER A 217 1.04 4.07 -13.85
N LEU A 218 1.60 3.17 -14.66
CA LEU A 218 1.69 1.74 -14.37
C LEU A 218 3.04 1.32 -13.78
N MET A 219 4.05 2.19 -13.80
CA MET A 219 5.41 1.79 -13.39
C MET A 219 5.44 1.25 -11.96
N GLY A 220 4.73 1.88 -11.02
CA GLY A 220 4.69 1.41 -9.63
C GLY A 220 3.87 0.13 -9.44
N ILE A 221 2.88 -0.13 -10.31
CA ILE A 221 2.09 -1.38 -10.28
C ILE A 221 2.92 -2.58 -10.74
N PHE A 222 3.84 -2.36 -11.68
CA PHE A 222 4.82 -3.35 -12.12
C PHE A 222 6.16 -3.25 -11.39
N ASP A 223 6.29 -2.25 -10.53
CA ASP A 223 7.51 -1.87 -9.81
C ASP A 223 8.76 -1.68 -10.73
N VAL A 224 8.56 -1.32 -12.00
CA VAL A 224 9.66 -1.14 -12.97
C VAL A 224 10.11 0.31 -13.06
N GLN A 225 11.39 0.54 -13.35
CA GLN A 225 11.89 1.89 -13.65
C GLN A 225 11.76 2.20 -15.13
N LEU A 226 11.25 3.40 -15.45
CA LEU A 226 11.14 3.89 -16.82
C LEU A 226 11.75 5.29 -16.98
N PRO A 227 12.51 5.54 -18.07
CA PRO A 227 12.90 6.90 -18.42
C PRO A 227 11.67 7.69 -18.87
N MET A 228 11.40 8.81 -18.20
CA MET A 228 10.27 9.69 -18.53
C MET A 228 10.68 10.63 -19.64
N LEU A 229 10.23 10.31 -20.85
CA LEU A 229 10.55 11.00 -22.08
C LEU A 229 9.26 11.50 -22.72
N TYR A 230 8.93 12.76 -22.43
CA TYR A 230 7.84 13.46 -23.08
C TYR A 230 8.30 14.02 -24.42
N ALA A 231 7.51 13.80 -25.47
CA ALA A 231 7.77 14.45 -26.76
C ALA A 231 6.48 14.68 -27.54
N ASP A 232 6.51 15.68 -28.42
CA ASP A 232 5.41 15.99 -29.31
C ASP A 232 5.19 14.87 -30.34
N GLY A 233 3.94 14.71 -30.77
CA GLY A 233 3.57 13.77 -31.82
C GLY A 233 2.16 13.23 -31.69
N ASP A 234 1.83 12.28 -32.57
CA ASP A 234 0.54 11.59 -32.54
C ASP A 234 0.33 10.84 -31.21
N TYR A 235 -0.83 11.07 -30.59
CA TYR A 235 -1.15 10.57 -29.26
C TYR A 235 -1.02 9.04 -29.18
N ASP A 236 -1.62 8.31 -30.12
CA ASP A 236 -1.61 6.85 -30.09
C ASP A 236 -0.22 6.28 -30.35
N ARG A 237 0.55 6.88 -31.25
CA ARG A 237 1.96 6.49 -31.46
C ARG A 237 2.80 6.67 -30.21
N ARG A 238 2.71 7.82 -29.54
CA ARG A 238 3.47 8.12 -28.30
C ARG A 238 3.06 7.19 -27.17
N LYS A 239 1.75 6.99 -26.97
CA LYS A 239 1.18 6.06 -25.98
C LYS A 239 1.68 4.64 -26.21
N ASN A 240 1.59 4.15 -27.45
CA ASN A 240 2.00 2.79 -27.79
C ASN A 240 3.51 2.59 -27.68
N ALA A 241 4.31 3.60 -28.01
CA ALA A 241 5.76 3.57 -27.80
C ALA A 241 6.12 3.45 -26.31
N ALA A 242 5.50 4.28 -25.46
CA ALA A 242 5.70 4.22 -24.01
C ALA A 242 5.26 2.88 -23.41
N LEU A 243 4.12 2.32 -23.85
CA LEU A 243 3.65 1.00 -23.43
C LEU A 243 4.59 -0.14 -23.87
N LYS A 244 5.19 -0.05 -25.06
CA LYS A 244 6.21 -1.01 -25.50
C LYS A 244 7.46 -0.97 -24.62
N THR A 245 7.91 0.23 -24.24
CA THR A 245 9.04 0.39 -23.30
C THR A 245 8.70 -0.20 -21.93
N LEU A 246 7.48 0.05 -21.43
CA LEU A 246 6.99 -0.56 -20.20
C LEU A 246 7.00 -2.10 -20.28
N GLN A 247 6.45 -2.67 -21.36
CA GLN A 247 6.45 -4.12 -21.57
C GLN A 247 7.88 -4.69 -21.59
N LYS A 248 8.82 -4.03 -22.26
CA LYS A 248 10.22 -4.44 -22.28
C LYS A 248 10.82 -4.44 -20.87
N ALA A 249 10.61 -3.38 -20.09
CA ALA A 249 11.10 -3.28 -18.71
C ALA A 249 10.48 -4.36 -17.80
N ILE A 250 9.21 -4.72 -18.01
CA ILE A 250 8.55 -5.82 -17.29
C ILE A 250 9.20 -7.16 -17.63
N THR A 251 9.47 -7.42 -18.91
CA THR A 251 10.13 -8.67 -19.32
C THR A 251 11.54 -8.77 -18.77
N GLU A 252 12.35 -7.71 -18.91
CA GLU A 252 13.72 -7.66 -18.37
C GLU A 252 13.74 -7.84 -16.85
N ARG A 253 12.80 -7.19 -16.14
CA ARG A 253 12.61 -7.44 -14.72
C ARG A 253 12.22 -8.88 -14.45
N ASN A 254 11.25 -9.46 -15.16
CA ASN A 254 10.82 -10.84 -14.91
C ASN A 254 11.93 -11.85 -15.16
N ASP A 255 12.85 -11.58 -16.09
CA ASP A 255 14.00 -12.45 -16.36
C ASP A 255 15.09 -12.29 -15.29
N ASN A 256 15.37 -11.06 -14.81
CA ASN A 256 16.24 -10.81 -13.66
C ASN A 256 15.63 -11.33 -12.35
N ASP A 257 14.31 -11.21 -12.23
CA ASP A 257 13.53 -11.75 -11.15
C ASP A 257 13.58 -13.26 -11.26
N LYS A 258 13.51 -13.95 -12.42
CA LYS A 258 13.74 -15.41 -12.48
C LYS A 258 15.10 -15.84 -11.92
N GLU A 259 16.15 -15.04 -12.08
CA GLU A 259 17.46 -15.27 -11.44
C GLU A 259 17.46 -14.93 -9.94
N SER A 260 16.60 -14.00 -9.49
CA SER A 260 16.41 -13.58 -8.07
C SER A 260 15.23 -14.29 -7.35
N GLN A 261 14.40 -15.04 -8.08
CA GLN A 261 13.11 -15.64 -7.72
C GLN A 261 13.29 -17.01 -7.05
N SER A 262 14.53 -17.37 -6.73
CA SER A 262 14.80 -18.35 -5.68
C SER A 262 14.18 -17.96 -4.32
N VAL A 263 13.58 -16.76 -4.19
CA VAL A 263 13.01 -16.23 -2.94
C VAL A 263 11.62 -15.55 -3.11
N ILE A 264 10.72 -16.00 -3.99
CA ILE A 264 9.28 -15.67 -3.83
C ILE A 264 8.65 -16.71 -2.91
N ARG A 265 7.87 -16.27 -1.91
CA ARG A 265 7.22 -17.16 -0.93
C ARG A 265 5.72 -16.94 -0.84
N VAL A 266 4.97 -18.01 -0.58
CA VAL A 266 3.57 -18.00 -0.11
C VAL A 266 3.62 -18.29 1.38
N GLY A 267 3.46 -17.25 2.21
CA GLY A 267 3.92 -17.29 3.60
C GLY A 267 5.41 -17.61 3.69
N GLY A 268 5.76 -18.75 4.28
CA GLY A 268 7.12 -19.29 4.35
C GLY A 268 7.49 -20.28 3.25
N ALA A 269 6.53 -20.69 2.39
CA ALA A 269 6.73 -21.72 1.36
C ALA A 269 7.27 -21.15 0.04
N SER A 270 8.27 -21.79 -0.57
CA SER A 270 8.84 -21.38 -1.87
C SER A 270 7.82 -21.47 -3.02
N TRP A 271 7.51 -20.33 -3.63
CA TRP A 271 6.63 -20.24 -4.79
C TRP A 271 7.17 -21.03 -5.99
N SER A 272 8.48 -20.96 -6.21
CA SER A 272 9.12 -21.62 -7.35
C SER A 272 8.99 -23.15 -7.27
N ASP A 273 8.93 -23.71 -6.06
CA ASP A 273 8.75 -25.15 -5.85
C ASP A 273 7.27 -25.53 -5.89
N LEU A 274 6.38 -24.69 -5.32
CA LEU A 274 4.93 -24.88 -5.42
C LEU A 274 4.46 -24.93 -6.89
N MET A 275 5.05 -24.11 -7.76
CA MET A 275 4.72 -24.10 -9.19
C MET A 275 5.24 -25.31 -9.99
N LYS A 276 6.14 -26.11 -9.40
CA LYS A 276 6.64 -27.36 -10.02
C LYS A 276 5.80 -28.58 -9.64
N LEU A 277 4.88 -28.45 -8.69
CA LEU A 277 4.04 -29.54 -8.22
C LEU A 277 3.07 -29.99 -9.32
N SER A 278 2.91 -31.31 -9.46
CA SER A 278 1.92 -31.88 -10.35
C SER A 278 0.50 -31.70 -9.79
N GLU A 279 -0.53 -31.88 -10.63
CA GLU A 279 -1.92 -31.78 -10.17
C GLU A 279 -2.25 -32.81 -9.07
N ASN A 280 -1.61 -33.98 -9.11
CA ASN A 280 -1.74 -35.00 -8.05
C ASN A 280 -1.08 -34.52 -6.75
N ASP A 281 0.13 -33.96 -6.82
CA ASP A 281 0.82 -33.41 -5.65
C ASP A 281 0.01 -32.28 -5.02
N LEU A 282 -0.66 -31.45 -5.83
CA LEU A 282 -1.51 -30.36 -5.38
C LEU A 282 -2.78 -30.86 -4.66
N GLN A 283 -3.40 -31.94 -5.12
CA GLN A 283 -4.56 -32.55 -4.45
C GLN A 283 -4.19 -33.21 -3.12
N GLU A 284 -3.03 -33.87 -3.08
CA GLU A 284 -2.50 -34.43 -1.84
C GLU A 284 -2.11 -33.31 -0.86
N LEU A 285 -1.48 -32.24 -1.34
CA LEU A 285 -1.14 -31.06 -0.54
C LEU A 285 -2.38 -30.43 0.08
N ASP A 286 -3.49 -30.31 -0.65
CA ASP A 286 -4.75 -29.81 -0.10
C ASP A 286 -5.27 -30.66 1.06
N SER A 287 -5.13 -31.99 0.95
CA SER A 287 -5.55 -32.93 2.00
C SER A 287 -4.66 -32.81 3.24
N ASP A 288 -3.34 -32.73 3.04
CA ASP A 288 -2.36 -32.56 4.12
C ASP A 288 -2.51 -31.20 4.83
N LEU A 289 -2.83 -30.13 4.10
CA LEU A 289 -3.10 -28.81 4.67
C LEU A 289 -4.37 -28.81 5.53
N GLN A 290 -5.42 -29.53 5.13
CA GLN A 290 -6.63 -29.72 5.93
C GLN A 290 -6.35 -30.52 7.21
N GLU A 291 -5.52 -31.55 7.13
CA GLU A 291 -5.08 -32.31 8.31
C GLU A 291 -4.24 -31.44 9.26
N TYR A 292 -3.33 -30.64 8.72
CA TYR A 292 -2.55 -29.67 9.48
C TYR A 292 -3.45 -28.63 10.17
N GLN A 293 -4.46 -28.10 9.47
CA GLN A 293 -5.45 -27.20 10.04
C GLN A 293 -6.16 -27.85 11.24
N LYS A 294 -6.66 -29.08 11.07
CA LYS A 294 -7.34 -29.82 12.14
C LYS A 294 -6.44 -30.00 13.35
N TRP A 295 -5.20 -30.42 13.12
CA TRP A 295 -4.20 -30.56 14.18
C TRP A 295 -3.95 -29.23 14.92
N LEU A 296 -3.78 -28.13 14.17
CA LEU A 296 -3.49 -26.81 14.72
C LEU A 296 -4.64 -26.26 15.58
N LEU A 297 -5.89 -26.51 15.18
CA LEU A 297 -7.08 -25.95 15.84
C LEU A 297 -7.68 -26.85 16.92
N GLU A 298 -7.54 -28.17 16.80
CA GLU A 298 -8.21 -29.13 17.70
C GLU A 298 -7.22 -29.86 18.60
N GLU A 299 -6.10 -30.34 18.06
CA GLU A 299 -5.17 -31.20 18.80
C GLU A 299 -4.15 -30.39 19.60
N LEU A 300 -3.60 -29.33 19.00
CA LEU A 300 -2.64 -28.45 19.64
C LEU A 300 -3.22 -27.78 20.89
N PRO A 301 -4.46 -27.24 20.90
CA PRO A 301 -5.06 -26.67 22.11
C PRO A 301 -5.42 -27.71 23.19
N ASN A 302 -5.70 -28.96 22.79
CA ASN A 302 -5.95 -30.04 23.74
C ASN A 302 -4.67 -30.48 24.48
N GLN A 303 -3.50 -30.26 23.89
CA GLN A 303 -2.21 -30.41 24.57
C GLN A 303 -1.98 -29.28 25.59
N ILE A 304 -2.55 -28.09 25.36
CA ILE A 304 -2.51 -26.93 26.28
C ILE A 304 -3.34 -27.19 27.55
N ASN A 305 -4.56 -27.72 27.40
CA ASN A 305 -5.50 -27.89 28.52
C ASN A 305 -5.09 -28.96 29.56
N LYS A 306 -4.03 -29.75 29.31
CA LYS A 306 -3.58 -30.82 30.20
C LYS A 306 -2.41 -30.44 31.14
N LEU A 307 -1.82 -29.25 31.00
CA LEU A 307 -0.60 -28.85 31.73
C LEU A 307 -0.80 -27.53 32.50
N THR A 308 -0.37 -27.48 33.76
CA THR A 308 -0.71 -26.44 34.75
C THR A 308 0.11 -25.14 34.70
N VAL A 309 0.99 -24.93 33.70
CA VAL A 309 1.85 -23.73 33.63
C VAL A 309 1.95 -23.18 32.20
N TRP A 310 1.52 -21.93 31.99
CA TRP A 310 1.33 -21.30 30.67
C TRP A 310 2.61 -20.76 29.99
N THR A 311 3.71 -20.54 30.72
CA THR A 311 4.80 -19.66 30.26
C THR A 311 5.91 -20.32 29.42
N PRO A 312 6.42 -21.53 29.74
CA PRO A 312 7.35 -22.28 28.88
C PRO A 312 6.67 -22.91 27.65
N LEU A 313 5.34 -22.97 27.67
CA LEU A 313 4.50 -23.77 26.76
C LEU A 313 4.34 -23.15 25.38
N LEU A 314 4.25 -21.81 25.28
CA LEU A 314 4.04 -21.12 24.01
C LEU A 314 5.23 -21.26 23.05
N GLY A 315 6.46 -21.36 23.59
CA GLY A 315 7.66 -21.54 22.78
C GLY A 315 7.70 -22.93 22.13
N GLU A 316 7.41 -23.97 22.91
CA GLU A 316 7.40 -25.38 22.45
C GLU A 316 6.26 -25.64 21.45
N LEU A 317 5.07 -25.12 21.70
CA LEU A 317 3.93 -25.24 20.76
C LEU A 317 4.20 -24.53 19.44
N SER A 318 4.88 -23.38 19.53
CA SER A 318 5.17 -22.57 18.36
C SER A 318 6.25 -23.18 17.48
N GLU A 319 7.25 -23.80 18.11
CA GLU A 319 8.24 -24.64 17.44
C GLU A 319 7.59 -25.87 16.81
N ALA A 320 6.70 -26.56 17.53
CA ALA A 320 5.98 -27.73 17.02
C ALA A 320 5.15 -27.40 15.76
N ALA A 321 4.48 -26.25 15.73
CA ALA A 321 3.74 -25.78 14.55
C ALA A 321 4.66 -25.53 13.36
N GLY A 322 5.79 -24.83 13.57
CA GLY A 322 6.79 -24.60 12.52
C GLY A 322 7.38 -25.89 11.96
N VAL A 323 7.83 -26.78 12.84
CA VAL A 323 8.43 -28.07 12.47
C VAL A 323 7.44 -28.90 11.66
N LYS A 324 6.17 -28.93 12.06
CA LYS A 324 5.15 -29.71 11.37
C LYS A 324 4.79 -29.11 10.00
N MET A 325 4.72 -27.78 9.87
CA MET A 325 4.55 -27.11 8.57
C MET A 325 5.74 -27.34 7.65
N LYS A 326 6.96 -27.27 8.19
CA LYS A 326 8.19 -27.57 7.45
C LYS A 326 8.18 -28.99 6.89
N ALA A 327 7.91 -29.98 7.73
CA ALA A 327 7.84 -31.38 7.33
C ALA A 327 6.76 -31.64 6.27
N LEU A 328 5.59 -30.98 6.41
CA LEU A 328 4.51 -31.05 5.42
C LEU A 328 4.99 -30.56 4.05
N LEU A 329 5.64 -29.40 3.98
CA LEU A 329 6.09 -28.81 2.71
C LEU A 329 7.30 -29.55 2.11
N GLU A 330 8.21 -30.04 2.95
CA GLU A 330 9.35 -30.86 2.53
C GLU A 330 8.93 -32.17 1.86
N LYS A 331 7.78 -32.77 2.25
CA LYS A 331 7.18 -33.94 1.58
C LYS A 331 7.02 -33.72 0.06
N TYR A 332 6.75 -32.48 -0.34
CA TYR A 332 6.52 -32.08 -1.73
C TYR A 332 7.75 -31.41 -2.38
N GLY A 333 8.90 -31.42 -1.70
CA GLY A 333 10.10 -30.73 -2.18
C GLY A 333 9.98 -29.20 -2.16
N VAL A 334 9.04 -28.65 -1.38
CA VAL A 334 8.83 -27.21 -1.25
C VAL A 334 9.69 -26.69 -0.10
N VAL A 335 10.63 -25.80 -0.42
CA VAL A 335 11.46 -25.17 0.62
C VAL A 335 10.57 -24.31 1.52
N TYR A 336 10.64 -24.55 2.82
CA TYR A 336 9.96 -23.77 3.85
C TYR A 336 10.97 -23.05 4.72
N GLU A 337 10.89 -21.73 4.76
CA GLU A 337 11.74 -20.90 5.61
C GLU A 337 10.89 -20.21 6.66
N ASP A 338 11.01 -20.69 7.90
CA ASP A 338 10.50 -19.97 9.04
C ASP A 338 11.37 -18.73 9.30
N LEU A 339 10.80 -17.71 9.94
CA LEU A 339 11.52 -16.45 10.26
C LEU A 339 12.62 -16.64 11.34
N SER A 340 13.12 -17.86 11.55
CA SER A 340 14.16 -18.20 12.52
C SER A 340 15.50 -17.50 12.21
N HIS A 341 15.79 -17.24 10.94
CA HIS A 341 16.99 -16.52 10.47
C HIS A 341 17.02 -15.02 10.82
N LEU A 342 16.01 -14.47 11.51
CA LEU A 342 16.11 -13.16 12.19
C LEU A 342 16.93 -13.24 13.50
N GLN A 343 17.39 -14.42 13.90
CA GLN A 343 18.28 -14.65 15.05
C GLN A 343 19.71 -14.06 14.97
N PRO A 344 20.42 -13.90 13.83
CA PRO A 344 21.85 -13.59 13.85
C PRO A 344 22.21 -12.14 14.20
N ASN A 345 21.28 -11.18 14.13
CA ASN A 345 21.53 -9.75 14.37
C ASN A 345 20.86 -9.23 15.64
N ILE A 346 20.77 -10.05 16.68
CA ILE A 346 20.19 -9.63 17.97
C ILE A 346 21.26 -8.87 18.76
N ARG A 347 21.09 -7.55 18.92
CA ARG A 347 21.74 -6.81 20.00
C ARG A 347 21.14 -7.28 21.33
N PRO A 348 21.93 -7.45 22.41
CA PRO A 348 21.41 -7.81 23.72
C PRO A 348 20.31 -6.82 24.13
N TYR A 349 19.13 -7.31 24.52
CA TYR A 349 18.02 -6.46 24.98
C TYR A 349 18.45 -5.56 26.15
N GLU A 350 19.46 -5.98 26.92
CA GLU A 350 20.06 -5.19 28.00
C GLU A 350 20.58 -3.85 27.48
N GLN A 351 21.12 -3.81 26.26
CA GLN A 351 21.63 -2.58 25.65
C GLN A 351 20.49 -1.67 25.20
N ALA A 352 19.43 -2.22 24.61
CA ALA A 352 18.24 -1.44 24.25
C ALA A 352 17.48 -0.95 25.50
N TRP A 353 17.39 -1.76 26.56
CA TRP A 353 16.76 -1.38 27.83
C TRP A 353 17.55 -0.32 28.58
N ALA A 354 18.89 -0.42 28.58
CA ALA A 354 19.77 0.63 29.09
C ALA A 354 19.59 1.94 28.30
N CYS A 355 19.51 1.88 26.97
CA CYS A 355 19.25 3.05 26.12
C CYS A 355 17.85 3.65 26.33
N PHE A 356 16.81 2.84 26.56
CA PHE A 356 15.47 3.35 26.88
C PHE A 356 15.43 4.04 28.26
N SER A 357 16.10 3.44 29.25
CA SER A 357 16.06 3.85 30.66
C SER A 357 16.99 5.03 30.97
N ASP A 358 17.93 5.37 30.07
CA ASP A 358 18.82 6.52 30.23
C ASP A 358 18.12 7.83 29.88
N GLU A 359 17.81 8.64 30.90
CA GLU A 359 17.13 9.93 30.74
C GLU A 359 17.99 11.02 30.09
N GLN A 360 19.31 10.82 29.97
CA GLN A 360 20.22 11.75 29.30
C GLN A 360 20.24 11.57 27.79
N LEU A 361 19.66 10.48 27.25
CA LEU A 361 19.61 10.22 25.82
C LEU A 361 18.44 10.97 25.13
N PRO A 362 18.59 11.34 23.84
CA PRO A 362 17.54 11.97 23.07
C PRO A 362 16.25 11.13 23.03
N VAL A 363 15.09 11.80 23.13
CA VAL A 363 13.77 11.16 23.15
C VAL A 363 13.57 10.21 21.97
N GLN A 364 14.03 10.59 20.77
CA GLN A 364 13.94 9.75 19.58
C GLN A 364 14.74 8.44 19.72
N THR A 365 15.94 8.49 20.28
CA THR A 365 16.78 7.31 20.56
C THR A 365 16.15 6.41 21.62
N ARG A 366 15.53 7.00 22.65
CA ARG A 366 14.82 6.24 23.69
C ARG A 366 13.54 5.58 23.16
N VAL A 367 12.79 6.25 22.30
CA VAL A 367 11.60 5.69 21.62
C VAL A 367 12.00 4.60 20.64
N GLN A 368 13.07 4.80 19.87
CA GLN A 368 13.63 3.77 19.00
C GLN A 368 14.07 2.55 19.82
N ALA A 369 14.74 2.76 20.96
CA ALA A 369 15.11 1.70 21.89
C ALA A 369 13.90 0.99 22.51
N LEU A 370 12.77 1.68 22.74
CA LEU A 370 11.50 1.09 23.17
C LEU A 370 10.92 0.16 22.08
N VAL A 371 10.95 0.59 20.82
CA VAL A 371 10.50 -0.20 19.66
C VAL A 371 11.42 -1.42 19.45
N GLU A 372 12.72 -1.25 19.67
CA GLU A 372 13.73 -2.32 19.61
C GLU A 372 13.62 -3.31 20.78
N ASN A 373 12.98 -2.93 21.89
CA ASN A 373 12.63 -3.79 23.04
C ASN A 373 11.45 -4.73 22.79
N ARG A 374 11.19 -5.11 21.52
CA ARG A 374 10.23 -6.16 21.16
C ARG A 374 10.41 -7.47 21.95
N TRP A 375 11.63 -7.76 22.39
CA TRP A 375 12.02 -8.91 23.22
C TRP A 375 11.46 -8.88 24.65
N PHE A 376 11.29 -7.69 25.25
CA PHE A 376 10.67 -7.52 26.56
C PHE A 376 9.16 -7.75 26.51
N PHE A 377 8.50 -7.25 25.45
CA PHE A 377 7.06 -7.41 25.24
C PHE A 377 6.66 -8.87 24.96
N THR A 378 7.56 -9.67 24.38
CA THR A 378 7.35 -11.11 24.15
C THR A 378 7.86 -12.02 25.28
N ARG A 379 8.34 -11.46 26.40
CA ARG A 379 8.84 -12.19 27.58
C ARG A 379 9.82 -13.33 27.25
N LYS A 380 10.80 -13.10 26.36
CA LYS A 380 11.84 -14.07 25.93
C LYS A 380 11.38 -15.24 25.06
N ASN A 381 10.13 -15.28 24.57
CA ASN A 381 9.68 -16.37 23.70
C ASN A 381 9.96 -16.05 22.21
N GLU A 382 11.13 -16.45 21.74
CA GLU A 382 11.58 -16.27 20.34
C GLU A 382 10.73 -17.06 19.34
N ASN A 383 10.27 -18.25 19.75
CA ASN A 383 9.58 -19.17 18.86
C ASN A 383 8.20 -18.70 18.42
N VAL A 384 7.54 -17.73 19.08
CA VAL A 384 6.15 -17.29 18.77
C VAL A 384 5.99 -16.84 17.31
N PHE A 385 7.04 -16.27 16.71
CA PHE A 385 7.04 -15.89 15.30
C PHE A 385 6.96 -17.10 14.36
N THR A 386 7.47 -18.25 14.77
CA THR A 386 7.40 -19.49 13.99
C THR A 386 5.97 -19.97 13.82
N CYS A 387 5.14 -19.99 14.88
CA CYS A 387 3.71 -20.30 14.76
C CYS A 387 2.96 -19.28 13.92
N ILE A 388 3.22 -17.98 14.13
CA ILE A 388 2.59 -16.93 13.32
C ILE A 388 2.94 -17.11 11.84
N THR A 389 4.20 -17.43 11.53
CA THR A 389 4.65 -17.70 10.16
C THR A 389 3.99 -18.96 9.61
N ALA A 390 3.92 -20.05 10.38
CA ALA A 390 3.25 -21.28 9.98
C ALA A 390 1.74 -21.08 9.75
N ALA A 391 1.07 -20.34 10.63
CA ALA A 391 -0.35 -20.01 10.49
C ALA A 391 -0.62 -19.12 9.27
N ARG A 392 0.23 -18.10 9.05
CA ARG A 392 0.16 -17.25 7.86
C ARG A 392 0.45 -18.02 6.58
N THR A 393 1.39 -18.97 6.62
CA THR A 393 1.68 -19.88 5.50
C THR A 393 0.49 -20.76 5.18
N LEU A 394 -0.15 -21.34 6.19
CA LEU A 394 -1.39 -22.10 6.01
C LEU A 394 -2.48 -21.22 5.37
N GLU A 395 -2.72 -20.04 5.91
CA GLU A 395 -3.72 -19.09 5.39
C GLU A 395 -3.44 -18.73 3.92
N ASP A 396 -2.23 -18.28 3.61
CA ASP A 396 -1.83 -17.88 2.26
C ASP A 396 -1.90 -19.05 1.27
N LEU A 397 -1.52 -20.27 1.67
CA LEU A 397 -1.64 -21.48 0.85
C LEU A 397 -3.11 -21.86 0.61
N MET A 398 -3.97 -21.82 1.63
CA MET A 398 -5.40 -22.15 1.50
C MET A 398 -6.13 -21.15 0.60
N ILE A 399 -5.76 -19.86 0.67
CA ILE A 399 -6.25 -18.82 -0.24
C ILE A 399 -5.72 -19.04 -1.66
N TRP A 400 -4.43 -19.35 -1.81
CA TRP A 400 -3.81 -19.62 -3.11
C TRP A 400 -4.48 -20.82 -3.81
N ARG A 401 -4.76 -21.89 -3.05
CA ARG A 401 -5.49 -23.09 -3.51
C ARG A 401 -6.99 -22.87 -3.71
N LYS A 402 -7.50 -21.66 -3.42
CA LYS A 402 -8.93 -21.29 -3.52
C LYS A 402 -9.84 -22.16 -2.65
N VAL A 403 -9.30 -22.69 -1.55
CA VAL A 403 -10.06 -23.44 -0.55
C VAL A 403 -10.67 -22.48 0.47
N TRP A 404 -9.95 -21.40 0.81
CA TRP A 404 -10.45 -20.31 1.64
C TRP A 404 -10.71 -19.06 0.81
N ASP A 405 -11.81 -18.39 1.12
CA ASP A 405 -12.10 -17.04 0.66
C ASP A 405 -11.45 -16.02 1.60
N LYS A 406 -10.99 -14.89 1.05
CA LYS A 406 -10.39 -13.79 1.83
C LYS A 406 -11.42 -12.92 2.53
#